data_AF-A0A7L1BM23-F1
#
_entry.id   AF-A0A7L1BM23-F1
#
_cell.length_a   1.000
_cell.length_b   1.000
_cell.length_c   1.000
_cell.angle_alpha   90.00
_cell.angle_beta   90.00
_cell.angle_gamma   90.00
#
_symmetry.space_group_name_H-M   'P 1'
#
loop_
_entity.id
_entity.type
_entity.pdbx_description
1 polymer ?
#
loop_
_entity_poly.entity_id
_entity_poly.type
_entity_poly.pdbx_seq_one_letter_code
_entity_poly.pdbx_strand_id
1 'polypeptide(L)'
;MRLWVCIVLLSTVLCASADRPGIVQGAIRAGQFVRDAARGSWDMYRAYRDMREANYRGADKYFHARGNYDAARRGPGGAWAARVI
;
A
#
# COMPACT_ATOMS: atom_id res chain seq x y z
N MET A 1 -5.10 -11.48 -48.35
CA MET A 1 -4.97 -10.08 -47.88
C MET A 1 -5.62 -9.84 -46.51
N ARG A 2 -6.84 -10.33 -46.24
CA ARG A 2 -7.54 -10.11 -44.95
C ARG A 2 -6.84 -10.74 -43.73
N LEU A 3 -6.31 -11.96 -43.85
CA LEU A 3 -5.65 -12.67 -42.73
C LEU A 3 -4.39 -11.95 -42.22
N TRP A 4 -3.55 -11.46 -43.12
CA TRP A 4 -2.32 -10.72 -42.78
C TRP A 4 -2.62 -9.39 -42.08
N VAL A 5 -3.66 -8.69 -42.53
CA VAL A 5 -4.14 -7.48 -41.85
C VAL A 5 -4.63 -7.81 -40.44
N CYS A 6 -5.36 -8.90 -40.25
CA CYS A 6 -5.78 -9.35 -38.91
C CYS A 6 -4.58 -9.71 -38.02
N ILE A 7 -3.58 -10.41 -38.56
CA ILE A 7 -2.36 -10.80 -37.80
C ILE A 7 -1.58 -9.55 -37.38
N VAL A 8 -1.37 -8.59 -38.29
CA VAL A 8 -0.68 -7.34 -37.99
C VAL A 8 -1.47 -6.52 -36.96
N LEU A 9 -2.78 -6.36 -37.13
CA LEU A 9 -3.61 -5.64 -36.16
C LEU A 9 -3.58 -6.29 -34.77
N LEU A 10 -3.74 -7.62 -34.69
CA LEU A 10 -3.67 -8.33 -33.42
C LEU A 10 -2.29 -8.22 -32.78
N SER A 11 -1.20 -8.29 -33.55
CA SER A 11 0.16 -8.14 -33.03
C SER A 11 0.45 -6.74 -32.50
N THR A 12 -0.03 -5.70 -33.17
CA THR A 12 0.10 -4.30 -32.70
C THR A 12 -0.71 -4.03 -31.44
N VAL A 13 -1.94 -4.56 -31.36
CA VAL A 13 -2.77 -4.49 -30.15
C VAL A 13 -2.10 -5.25 -29.01
N LEU A 14 -1.55 -6.44 -29.26
CA LEU A 14 -0.85 -7.23 -28.25
C LEU A 14 0.41 -6.52 -27.73
N CYS A 15 1.21 -5.92 -28.61
CA CYS A 15 2.40 -5.14 -28.22
C CYS A 15 2.02 -3.89 -27.41
N ALA A 16 1.00 -3.13 -27.85
CA ALA A 16 0.50 -1.98 -27.13
C ALA A 16 -0.16 -2.35 -25.78
N SER A 17 -0.68 -3.58 -25.64
CA SER A 17 -1.29 -4.08 -24.40
C SER A 17 -0.28 -4.68 -23.42
N ALA A 18 0.84 -5.19 -23.93
CA ALA A 18 1.95 -5.70 -23.11
C ALA A 18 2.65 -4.56 -22.37
N ASP A 19 2.76 -3.39 -23.01
CA ASP A 19 3.18 -2.14 -22.39
C ASP A 19 1.99 -1.47 -21.69
N ARG A 20 1.49 -2.05 -20.57
CA ARG A 20 0.78 -1.19 -19.59
C ARG A 20 1.74 -0.04 -19.28
N PRO A 21 1.39 1.23 -19.59
CA PRO A 21 2.37 2.31 -19.55
C PRO A 21 3.02 2.31 -18.16
N GLY A 22 4.35 2.35 -18.08
CA GLY A 22 5.05 2.37 -16.78
C GLY A 22 4.49 3.45 -15.83
N ILE A 23 3.93 4.52 -16.40
CA ILE A 23 3.17 5.57 -15.72
C ILE A 23 1.93 5.02 -14.99
N VAL A 24 1.10 4.19 -15.62
CA VAL A 24 -0.09 3.60 -15.00
C VAL A 24 0.31 2.66 -13.86
N GLN A 25 1.32 1.81 -14.09
CA GLN A 25 1.81 0.91 -13.05
C GLN A 25 2.44 1.68 -11.88
N GLY A 26 3.15 2.78 -12.17
CA GLY A 26 3.69 3.71 -11.18
C GLY A 26 2.59 4.37 -10.37
N ALA A 27 1.53 4.87 -11.03
CA ALA A 27 0.38 5.49 -10.38
C ALA A 27 -0.35 4.50 -9.45
N ILE A 28 -0.53 3.24 -9.88
CA ILE A 28 -1.13 2.19 -9.04
C ILE A 28 -0.28 1.94 -7.79
N ARG A 29 1.06 1.81 -7.93
CA ARG A 29 1.97 1.59 -6.80
C ARG A 29 2.00 2.78 -5.84
N ALA A 30 2.03 4.00 -6.36
CA ALA A 30 1.97 5.21 -5.55
C ALA A 30 0.64 5.29 -4.77
N GLY A 31 -0.49 4.99 -5.43
CA GLY A 31 -1.80 4.93 -4.78
C GLY A 31 -1.87 3.87 -3.69
N GLN A 32 -1.29 2.69 -3.91
CA GLN A 32 -1.17 1.64 -2.90
C GLN A 32 -0.35 2.10 -1.71
N PHE A 33 0.83 2.71 -1.93
CA PHE A 33 1.68 3.23 -0.87
C PHE A 33 0.95 4.27 0.00
N VAL A 34 0.29 5.25 -0.62
CA VAL A 34 -0.47 6.29 0.11
C VAL A 34 -1.60 5.67 0.93
N ARG A 35 -2.33 4.71 0.35
CA ARG A 35 -3.40 4.00 1.05
C ARG A 35 -2.87 3.22 2.26
N ASP A 36 -1.75 2.53 2.11
CA ASP A 36 -1.13 1.77 3.19
C ASP A 36 -0.62 2.70 4.29
N ALA A 37 -0.05 3.86 3.94
CA ALA A 37 0.41 4.88 4.88
C ALA A 37 -0.74 5.51 5.66
N ALA A 38 -1.84 5.84 5.01
CA ALA A 38 -3.04 6.38 5.67
C ALA A 38 -3.62 5.37 6.67
N ARG A 39 -3.70 4.08 6.27
CA ARG A 39 -4.17 3.01 7.16
C ARG A 39 -3.21 2.76 8.32
N GLY A 40 -1.90 2.73 8.06
CA GLY A 40 -0.90 2.57 9.10
C GLY A 40 -0.90 3.71 10.12
N SER A 41 -1.09 4.95 9.65
CA SER A 41 -1.25 6.12 10.54
C SER A 41 -2.49 5.99 11.43
N TRP A 42 -3.59 5.45 10.89
CA TRP A 42 -4.79 5.17 11.68
C TRP A 42 -4.56 4.06 12.72
N ASP A 43 -3.81 3.01 12.38
CA ASP A 43 -3.45 1.95 13.32
C ASP A 43 -2.57 2.48 14.46
N MET A 44 -1.62 3.39 14.17
CA MET A 44 -0.82 4.09 15.18
C MET A 44 -1.69 4.94 16.11
N TYR A 45 -2.61 5.72 15.55
CA TYR A 45 -3.57 6.52 16.33
C TYR A 45 -4.45 5.63 17.23
N ARG A 46 -4.93 4.51 16.69
CA ARG A 46 -5.71 3.53 17.45
C ARG A 46 -4.90 2.92 18.59
N ALA A 47 -3.63 2.60 18.35
CA ALA A 47 -2.75 2.08 19.39
C ALA A 47 -2.55 3.07 20.54
N TYR A 48 -2.33 4.34 20.23
CA TYR A 48 -2.29 5.41 21.22
C TYR A 48 -3.63 5.56 21.97
N ARG A 49 -4.76 5.47 21.25
CA ARG A 49 -6.09 5.61 21.85
C ARG A 49 -6.41 4.49 22.83
N ASP A 50 -6.16 3.25 22.44
CA ASP A 50 -6.35 2.06 23.28
C ASP A 50 -5.41 2.10 24.49
N MET A 51 -4.17 2.56 24.34
CA MET A 51 -3.23 2.73 25.46
C MET A 51 -3.80 3.70 26.51
N ARG A 52 -4.33 4.84 26.06
CA ARG A 52 -4.93 5.84 26.94
C ARG A 52 -6.19 5.33 27.63
N GLU A 53 -7.01 4.56 26.92
CA GLU A 53 -8.24 4.00 27.48
C GLU A 53 -7.96 2.86 28.46
N ALA A 54 -7.01 1.97 28.14
CA ALA A 54 -6.61 0.88 29.01
C ALA A 54 -6.02 1.38 30.33
N ASN A 55 -5.32 2.53 30.33
CA ASN A 55 -4.74 3.17 31.51
C ASN A 55 -3.95 2.18 32.40
N TYR A 56 -3.22 1.26 31.76
CA TYR A 56 -2.56 0.14 32.42
C TYR A 56 -1.06 0.42 32.60
N ARG A 57 -0.57 0.33 33.83
CA ARG A 57 0.85 0.61 34.15
C ARG A 57 1.76 -0.42 33.46
N GLY A 58 2.81 0.07 32.80
CA GLY A 58 3.82 -0.77 32.13
C GLY A 58 3.41 -1.34 30.78
N ALA A 59 2.25 -0.97 30.22
CA ALA A 59 1.80 -1.45 28.93
C ALA A 59 2.27 -0.58 27.74
N ASP A 60 3.02 0.49 27.95
CA ASP A 60 3.44 1.43 26.90
C ASP A 60 4.18 0.71 25.76
N LYS A 61 5.11 -0.20 26.08
CA LYS A 61 5.88 -0.96 25.09
C LYS A 61 5.01 -1.91 24.29
N TYR A 62 3.99 -2.49 24.91
CA TYR A 62 3.04 -3.34 24.20
C TYR A 62 2.27 -2.53 23.14
N PHE A 63 1.71 -1.37 23.51
CA PHE A 63 0.94 -0.57 22.57
C PHE A 63 1.78 0.02 21.44
N HIS A 64 3.03 0.42 21.72
CA HIS A 64 3.97 0.81 20.67
C HIS A 64 4.28 -0.34 19.72
N ALA A 65 4.60 -1.53 20.25
CA ALA A 65 4.89 -2.70 19.42
C ALA A 65 3.68 -3.11 18.57
N ARG A 66 2.47 -3.12 19.17
CA ARG A 66 1.22 -3.45 18.47
C ARG A 66 0.89 -2.44 17.37
N GLY A 67 1.00 -1.14 17.66
CA GLY A 67 0.78 -0.09 16.65
C GLY A 67 1.72 -0.24 15.45
N ASN A 68 3.02 -0.43 15.71
CA ASN A 68 4.01 -0.64 14.66
C ASN A 68 3.75 -1.92 13.87
N TYR A 69 3.38 -3.00 14.55
CA TYR A 69 3.06 -4.29 13.91
C TYR A 69 1.83 -4.18 13.00
N ASP A 70 0.74 -3.60 13.49
CA ASP A 70 -0.50 -3.44 12.71
C ASP A 70 -0.30 -2.53 11.51
N ALA A 71 0.40 -1.41 11.69
CA ALA A 71 0.75 -0.48 10.61
C ALA A 71 1.67 -1.12 9.57
N ALA A 72 2.73 -1.82 9.98
CA ALA A 72 3.66 -2.48 9.05
C ALA A 72 2.97 -3.58 8.23
N ARG A 73 1.96 -4.26 8.79
CA ARG A 73 1.15 -5.26 8.08
C ARG A 73 0.27 -4.69 6.97
N ARG A 74 0.09 -3.36 6.90
CA ARG A 74 -0.62 -2.73 5.77
C ARG A 74 0.18 -2.77 4.48
N GLY A 75 1.51 -2.84 4.56
CA GLY A 75 2.41 -2.78 3.42
C GLY A 75 3.50 -1.71 3.58
N PRO A 76 4.27 -1.43 2.52
CA PRO A 76 5.42 -0.51 2.59
C PRO A 76 5.07 0.89 3.10
N GLY A 77 3.90 1.43 2.71
CA GLY A 77 3.44 2.74 3.19
C GLY A 77 3.09 2.73 4.68
N GLY A 78 2.49 1.65 5.17
CA GLY A 78 2.18 1.51 6.59
C GLY A 78 3.42 1.31 7.45
N ALA A 79 4.41 0.54 6.97
CA ALA A 79 5.70 0.41 7.62
C ALA A 79 6.47 1.75 7.65
N TRP A 80 6.36 2.55 6.58
CA TRP A 80 6.88 3.93 6.58
C TRP A 80 6.15 4.80 7.61
N ALA A 81 4.82 4.74 7.68
CA ALA A 81 4.03 5.49 8.65
C ALA A 81 4.43 5.16 10.10
N ALA A 82 4.60 3.87 10.42
CA ALA A 82 5.07 3.40 11.73
C ALA A 82 6.49 3.87 12.11
N ARG A 83 7.31 4.24 11.12
CA ARG A 83 8.67 4.74 11.35
C ARG A 83 8.69 6.25 11.64
N VAL A 84 7.79 7.00 11.03
CA VAL A 84 7.76 8.47 11.14
C VAL A 84 6.87 8.98 12.28
N ILE A 85 5.96 8.14 12.78
CA ILE A 85 5.06 8.39 13.93
C ILE A 85 5.61 7.66 15.16
#